data_AF-A0A183J3V4-F1
#
_entry.id   AF-A0A183J3V4-F1
#
_cell.length_a   1.000
_cell.length_b   1.000
_cell.length_c   1.000
_cell.angle_alpha   90.00
_cell.angle_beta   90.00
_cell.angle_gamma   90.00
#
_symmetry.space_group_name_H-M   'P 1'
#
loop_
_entity.id
_entity.type
_entity.pdbx_description
1 polymer ?
#
loop_
_entity_poly.entity_id
_entity_poly.type
_entity_poly.pdbx_seq_one_letter_code
_entity_poly.pdbx_strand_id
1 'polypeptide(L)'
;LRRRHFVQGCSTSSRKDSFFPSRLGALTCYIVRALACCNLSQRIGTLLLTGFLSTRRAISSMTSSYKRLPIFDAGGTTICVDYFSRQLAEKKRPVLFFLTHAHSDHTTGLSKRWKYPIYCSRVTAKLITYMFQLDNSVVCPLELDVAHVMTSDDNEPGDVMTTVTLTDANHCPGSVMFRFDGAFGRVIVTGDFRFESCSCVPESWISLPFPTREEAQRMSLDILRYRPAKYIYLVMPQTKLGKEELLVAIANSLGERILVSRERMNIARLTGIPDVFTLEESEARIRVLDLKSARSLYNSYMLSSPNVFYVPYSDHCSHAELINFLNLFNSAHSIHLSIQICSVTYLFTRLFFH
;
A
#
# COMPACT_ATOMS: atom_id res chain seq x y z
N LEU A 1 49.12 -53.18 -12.63
CA LEU A 1 47.73 -52.71 -12.82
C LEU A 1 47.63 -51.24 -12.37
N ARG A 2 47.25 -50.38 -13.32
CA ARG A 2 46.89 -48.92 -13.31
C ARG A 2 46.99 -48.19 -11.94
N ARG A 3 48.01 -47.33 -11.70
CA ARG A 3 48.21 -45.89 -12.08
C ARG A 3 47.18 -44.94 -11.44
N ARG A 4 47.58 -44.09 -10.46
CA ARG A 4 48.04 -42.67 -10.57
C ARG A 4 46.93 -41.74 -11.14
N HIS A 5 46.58 -40.55 -10.67
CA HIS A 5 47.17 -39.54 -9.78
C HIS A 5 46.16 -38.35 -9.65
N PHE A 6 46.23 -37.63 -8.51
CA PHE A 6 46.19 -36.16 -8.33
C PHE A 6 44.98 -35.24 -8.66
N VAL A 7 44.96 -34.21 -7.79
CA VAL A 7 44.42 -32.83 -7.83
C VAL A 7 42.99 -32.60 -7.38
N GLN A 8 42.89 -32.25 -6.10
CA GLN A 8 41.86 -31.40 -5.52
C GLN A 8 42.15 -29.95 -5.93
N GLY A 9 41.22 -29.30 -6.63
CA GLY A 9 41.31 -27.88 -6.96
C GLY A 9 40.51 -27.51 -8.21
N CYS A 10 39.27 -27.05 -8.05
CA CYS A 10 38.70 -26.09 -8.98
C CYS A 10 37.57 -25.27 -8.35
N SER A 11 37.66 -23.98 -8.62
CA SER A 11 36.80 -22.86 -8.24
C SER A 11 35.31 -23.10 -8.40
N THR A 12 34.53 -22.82 -7.35
CA THR A 12 33.10 -22.56 -7.47
C THR A 12 32.89 -21.10 -7.85
N SER A 13 32.64 -20.86 -9.14
CA SER A 13 32.06 -19.59 -9.60
C SER A 13 30.67 -19.44 -9.00
N SER A 14 30.46 -18.38 -8.23
CA SER A 14 29.17 -18.01 -7.66
C SER A 14 28.24 -17.44 -8.75
N ARG A 15 27.55 -18.32 -9.48
CA ARG A 15 26.32 -17.91 -10.18
C ARG A 15 25.24 -17.69 -9.13
N LYS A 16 24.91 -16.43 -8.88
CA LYS A 16 23.63 -16.05 -8.26
C LYS A 16 22.56 -16.28 -9.32
N ASP A 17 21.95 -17.45 -9.30
CA ASP A 17 20.80 -17.76 -10.17
C ASP A 17 19.63 -16.87 -9.75
N SER A 18 19.42 -15.80 -10.50
CA SER A 18 18.12 -15.12 -10.62
C SER A 18 17.14 -16.10 -11.24
N PHE A 19 16.03 -16.36 -10.55
CA PHE A 19 14.95 -17.23 -10.98
C PHE A 19 14.47 -16.83 -12.40
N PHE A 20 14.77 -17.65 -13.41
CA PHE A 20 14.17 -17.57 -14.75
C PHE A 20 13.31 -18.81 -14.95
N PRO A 21 11.97 -18.70 -15.12
CA PRO A 21 11.17 -19.82 -15.58
C PRO A 21 11.26 -19.90 -17.11
N SER A 22 12.09 -20.81 -17.60
CA SER A 22 12.11 -21.18 -19.02
C SER A 22 11.12 -22.31 -19.31
N ARG A 23 10.20 -22.04 -20.26
CA ARG A 23 9.36 -22.96 -21.06
C ARG A 23 7.99 -23.43 -20.49
N LEU A 24 6.96 -22.67 -20.89
CA LEU A 24 5.62 -23.00 -21.46
C LEU A 24 4.80 -24.20 -20.95
N GLY A 25 3.52 -23.94 -20.59
CA GLY A 25 2.46 -24.97 -20.64
C GLY A 25 1.12 -24.68 -19.94
N ALA A 26 0.98 -23.67 -19.09
CA ALA A 26 -0.29 -23.37 -18.40
C ALA A 26 -0.50 -21.85 -18.24
N LEU A 27 -1.75 -21.40 -18.27
CA LEU A 27 -2.15 -20.05 -17.86
C LEU A 27 -1.92 -19.91 -16.35
N THR A 28 -0.68 -19.61 -15.98
CA THR A 28 -0.29 -19.41 -14.58
C THR A 28 -0.64 -17.99 -14.16
N CYS A 29 -1.38 -17.87 -13.05
CA CYS A 29 -1.66 -16.59 -12.41
C CYS A 29 -0.66 -16.38 -11.26
N TYR A 30 -0.08 -15.20 -11.18
CA TYR A 30 0.81 -14.80 -10.09
C TYR A 30 0.20 -13.63 -9.35
N ILE A 31 0.20 -13.66 -8.02
CA ILE A 31 -0.21 -12.51 -7.20
C ILE A 31 1.02 -12.07 -6.40
N VAL A 32 1.49 -10.83 -6.58
CA VAL A 32 2.81 -10.36 -6.09
C VAL A 32 2.69 -9.47 -4.84
N ARG A 33 1.48 -9.13 -4.40
CA ARG A 33 1.27 -8.52 -3.09
C ARG A 33 -0.10 -8.92 -2.55
N ALA A 34 -0.16 -9.18 -1.24
CA ALA A 34 -1.34 -9.54 -0.48
C ALA A 34 -1.05 -9.14 0.97
N LEU A 35 -1.80 -8.18 1.51
CA LEU A 35 -1.57 -7.63 2.84
C LEU A 35 -2.72 -8.03 3.77
N ALA A 36 -2.38 -8.45 4.98
CA ALA A 36 -3.34 -8.67 6.05
C ALA A 36 -2.94 -7.83 7.28
N CYS A 37 -3.92 -7.18 7.89
CA CYS A 37 -3.80 -6.68 9.27
C CYS A 37 -3.79 -7.87 10.24
N CYS A 38 -2.61 -8.39 10.59
CA CYS A 38 -2.48 -9.47 11.59
C CYS A 38 -2.40 -8.91 13.02
N ASN A 39 -3.30 -9.33 13.92
CA ASN A 39 -3.39 -8.96 15.35
C ASN A 39 -2.24 -9.51 16.21
N LEU A 40 -1.00 -9.18 15.84
CA LEU A 40 0.16 -9.54 16.67
C LEU A 40 0.27 -8.64 17.91
N SER A 41 -0.29 -7.42 17.91
CA SER A 41 -0.17 -6.52 19.08
C SER A 41 -1.03 -6.94 20.27
N GLN A 42 -2.16 -7.64 20.08
CA GLN A 42 -2.97 -8.12 21.20
C GLN A 42 -2.33 -9.31 21.94
N ARG A 43 -1.51 -10.14 21.26
CA ARG A 43 -0.73 -11.21 21.94
C ARG A 43 0.53 -10.71 22.62
N ILE A 44 1.08 -9.56 22.21
CA ILE A 44 2.27 -8.96 22.83
C ILE A 44 1.89 -8.19 24.11
N GLY A 45 0.66 -7.68 24.21
CA GLY A 45 0.16 -6.96 25.38
C GLY A 45 -0.01 -7.81 26.65
N THR A 46 -0.07 -9.14 26.54
CA THR A 46 -0.24 -10.06 27.68
C THR A 46 1.05 -10.81 28.06
N LEU A 47 2.16 -10.59 27.34
CA LEU A 47 3.44 -11.30 27.54
C LEU A 47 4.62 -10.39 27.91
N LEU A 48 4.40 -9.08 28.08
CA LEU A 48 5.43 -8.11 28.50
C LEU A 48 5.36 -7.74 29.99
N LEU A 49 5.11 -8.73 30.85
CA LEU A 49 5.35 -8.62 32.30
C LEU A 49 6.49 -9.53 32.81
N THR A 50 7.21 -10.22 31.93
CA THR A 50 8.43 -10.94 32.32
C THR A 50 9.57 -10.58 31.36
N GLY A 51 10.60 -9.96 31.93
CA GLY A 51 11.66 -9.29 31.19
C GLY A 51 12.52 -10.23 30.36
N PHE A 52 12.78 -9.86 29.10
CA PHE A 52 13.95 -10.27 28.33
C PHE A 52 14.32 -9.17 27.32
N LEU A 53 15.47 -8.53 27.54
CA LEU A 53 16.03 -7.42 26.76
C LEU A 53 16.70 -7.84 25.43
N SER A 54 16.47 -9.06 24.90
CA SER A 54 17.25 -9.60 23.77
C SER A 54 16.55 -9.59 22.40
N THR A 55 15.26 -9.26 22.29
CA THR A 55 14.50 -9.45 21.04
C THR A 55 14.54 -8.30 20.03
N ARG A 56 15.00 -7.09 20.42
CA ARG A 56 15.07 -5.95 19.47
C ARG A 56 16.10 -6.12 18.35
N ARG A 57 17.23 -6.79 18.61
CA ARG A 57 18.26 -7.01 17.57
C ARG A 57 17.86 -8.08 16.56
N ALA A 58 17.15 -9.13 17.00
CA ALA A 58 16.69 -10.23 16.12
C ALA A 58 15.61 -9.78 15.12
N ILE A 59 14.76 -8.82 15.48
CA ILE A 59 13.74 -8.28 14.56
C ILE A 59 14.38 -7.37 13.48
N SER A 60 15.46 -6.64 13.82
CA SER A 60 16.18 -5.82 12.85
C SER A 60 16.98 -6.65 11.83
N SER A 61 17.47 -7.83 12.22
CA SER A 61 18.25 -8.70 11.31
C SER A 61 17.37 -9.59 10.43
N MET A 62 16.09 -9.81 10.79
CA MET A 62 15.14 -10.56 9.94
C MET A 62 14.41 -9.70 8.89
N THR A 63 14.50 -8.37 8.97
CA THR A 63 13.81 -7.45 8.05
C THR A 63 14.68 -6.95 6.89
N SER A 64 16.00 -7.19 6.89
CA SER A 64 16.90 -6.65 5.85
C SER A 64 17.08 -7.54 4.61
N SER A 65 16.52 -8.76 4.57
CA SER A 65 16.90 -9.75 3.54
C SER A 65 15.80 -10.24 2.58
N TYR A 66 14.56 -9.75 2.65
CA TYR A 66 13.52 -10.07 1.65
C TYR A 66 12.52 -8.92 1.41
N LYS A 67 13.00 -7.72 1.03
CA LYS A 67 12.19 -6.81 0.22
C LYS A 67 12.23 -7.33 -1.24
N ARG A 68 11.47 -8.38 -1.54
CA ARG A 68 11.19 -8.74 -2.94
C ARG A 68 10.16 -7.75 -3.47
N LEU A 69 10.64 -6.58 -3.88
CA LEU A 69 9.84 -5.57 -4.55
C LEU A 69 9.24 -6.19 -5.83
N PRO A 70 8.05 -5.75 -6.31
CA PRO A 70 7.42 -6.30 -7.51
C PRO A 70 8.20 -5.91 -8.78
N ILE A 71 9.32 -6.61 -8.98
CA ILE A 71 10.18 -6.51 -10.15
C ILE A 71 10.13 -7.87 -10.83
N PHE A 72 9.68 -7.92 -12.08
CA PHE A 72 9.61 -9.17 -12.83
C PHE A 72 9.92 -8.98 -14.31
N ASP A 73 10.32 -10.10 -14.92
CA ASP A 73 10.64 -10.21 -16.32
C ASP A 73 9.36 -10.44 -17.14
N ALA A 74 9.08 -9.53 -18.06
CA ALA A 74 7.98 -9.59 -19.00
C ALA A 74 8.52 -9.81 -20.42
N GLY A 75 9.20 -10.93 -20.65
CA GLY A 75 9.65 -11.34 -21.98
C GLY A 75 10.64 -10.38 -22.62
N GLY A 76 11.70 -10.01 -21.91
CA GLY A 76 12.69 -9.03 -22.39
C GLY A 76 12.45 -7.61 -21.89
N THR A 77 11.30 -7.30 -21.31
CA THR A 77 11.04 -6.04 -20.59
C THR A 77 11.08 -6.25 -19.08
N THR A 78 11.61 -5.30 -18.31
CA THR A 78 11.59 -5.33 -16.84
C THR A 78 10.42 -4.50 -16.35
N ILE A 79 9.47 -5.09 -15.63
CA ILE A 79 8.38 -4.36 -14.99
C ILE A 79 8.76 -4.08 -13.54
N CYS A 80 8.69 -2.83 -13.13
CA CYS A 80 8.93 -2.37 -11.76
C CYS A 80 7.67 -1.71 -11.22
N VAL A 81 7.08 -2.23 -10.15
CA VAL A 81 5.94 -1.60 -9.46
C VAL A 81 6.42 -1.06 -8.10
N ASP A 82 6.12 0.20 -7.80
CA ASP A 82 6.51 0.91 -6.57
C ASP A 82 8.03 0.90 -6.29
N TYR A 83 8.83 0.76 -7.36
CA TYR A 83 10.28 0.69 -7.29
C TYR A 83 10.93 1.60 -8.31
N PHE A 84 11.42 2.75 -7.84
CA PHE A 84 11.95 3.81 -8.70
C PHE A 84 13.47 3.89 -8.60
N SER A 85 14.16 3.17 -9.50
CA SER A 85 15.62 3.15 -9.57
C SER A 85 16.12 3.69 -10.90
N ARG A 86 16.82 4.84 -10.86
CA ARG A 86 17.47 5.42 -12.04
C ARG A 86 18.55 4.48 -12.62
N GLN A 87 19.26 3.75 -11.77
CA GLN A 87 20.25 2.76 -12.20
C GLN A 87 19.63 1.61 -12.98
N LEU A 88 18.37 1.24 -12.70
CA LEU A 88 17.67 0.25 -13.52
C LEU A 88 17.22 0.86 -14.84
N ALA A 89 16.70 2.09 -14.81
CA ALA A 89 16.23 2.78 -16.00
C ALA A 89 17.35 3.03 -17.05
N GLU A 90 18.60 3.15 -16.60
CA GLU A 90 19.78 3.35 -17.45
C GLU A 90 20.37 2.05 -18.02
N LYS A 91 19.76 0.89 -17.75
CA LYS A 91 20.23 -0.39 -18.29
C LYS A 91 19.86 -0.54 -19.77
N LYS A 92 20.60 -1.39 -20.48
CA LYS A 92 20.35 -1.74 -21.90
C LYS A 92 19.00 -2.41 -22.17
N ARG A 93 18.31 -2.88 -21.13
CA ARG A 93 17.06 -3.62 -21.24
C ARG A 93 15.89 -2.68 -20.93
N PRO A 94 14.78 -2.70 -21.70
CA PRO A 94 13.65 -1.82 -21.44
C PRO A 94 13.06 -2.04 -20.04
N VAL A 95 12.69 -0.94 -19.39
CA VAL A 95 12.11 -0.94 -18.04
C VAL A 95 10.84 -0.10 -18.03
N LEU A 96 9.76 -0.65 -17.48
CA LEU A 96 8.49 0.04 -17.26
C LEU A 96 8.27 0.26 -15.76
N PHE A 97 7.95 1.49 -15.37
CA PHE A 97 7.72 1.86 -13.97
C PHE A 97 6.23 2.13 -13.72
N PHE A 98 5.67 1.42 -12.75
CA PHE A 98 4.28 1.57 -12.31
C PHE A 98 4.22 2.04 -10.87
N LEU A 99 3.23 2.88 -10.55
CA LEU A 99 2.97 3.34 -9.19
C LEU A 99 1.53 2.97 -8.78
N THR A 100 1.39 2.20 -7.70
CA THR A 100 0.08 1.79 -7.18
C THR A 100 -0.66 2.95 -6.52
N HIS A 101 0.03 3.76 -5.71
CA HIS A 101 -0.53 4.92 -5.03
C HIS A 101 0.56 5.85 -4.46
N ALA A 102 0.17 7.04 -3.99
CA ALA A 102 1.08 8.11 -3.60
C ALA A 102 1.51 8.11 -2.10
N HIS A 103 1.61 6.94 -1.45
CA HIS A 103 2.24 6.88 -0.11
C HIS A 103 3.77 6.95 -0.19
N SER A 104 4.41 7.44 0.88
CA SER A 104 5.84 7.73 0.89
C SER A 104 6.74 6.51 0.75
N ASP A 105 6.34 5.38 1.32
CA ASP A 105 7.08 4.12 1.24
C ASP A 105 6.97 3.45 -0.14
N HIS A 106 5.96 3.82 -0.94
CA HIS A 106 5.78 3.38 -2.32
C HIS A 106 6.45 4.30 -3.34
N THR A 107 6.69 5.56 -2.99
CA THR A 107 7.30 6.59 -3.85
C THR A 107 8.80 6.79 -3.58
N THR A 108 9.41 5.90 -2.80
CA THR A 108 10.84 5.97 -2.49
C THR A 108 11.68 5.90 -3.77
N GLY A 109 12.53 6.91 -3.97
CA GLY A 109 13.38 7.05 -5.16
C GLY A 109 12.88 8.09 -6.17
N LEU A 110 11.61 8.50 -6.08
CA LEU A 110 11.08 9.61 -6.86
C LEU A 110 11.58 10.96 -6.36
N SER A 111 11.81 11.87 -7.29
CA SER A 111 12.18 13.26 -7.04
C SER A 111 11.95 14.08 -8.32
N LYS A 112 12.01 15.41 -8.23
CA LYS A 112 11.97 16.31 -9.40
C LYS A 112 12.99 16.01 -10.51
N ARG A 113 14.02 15.20 -10.23
CA ARG A 113 15.06 14.78 -11.19
C ARG A 113 14.71 13.50 -11.95
N TRP A 114 13.55 12.89 -11.66
CA TRP A 114 13.08 11.70 -12.37
C TRP A 114 12.73 12.07 -13.81
N LYS A 115 13.14 11.23 -14.77
CA LYS A 115 13.03 11.50 -16.22
C LYS A 115 12.41 10.36 -17.03
N TYR A 116 11.91 9.32 -16.35
CA TYR A 116 11.43 8.11 -17.00
C TYR A 116 9.90 8.00 -16.85
N PRO A 117 9.17 7.42 -17.82
CA PRO A 117 7.72 7.27 -17.73
C PRO A 117 7.27 6.54 -16.44
N ILE A 118 6.23 7.07 -15.79
CA ILE A 118 5.57 6.48 -14.63
C ILE A 118 4.11 6.25 -14.98
N TYR A 119 3.70 4.98 -15.02
CA TYR A 119 2.33 4.57 -15.28
C TYR A 119 1.53 4.44 -13.98
N CYS A 120 0.42 5.14 -13.87
CA CYS A 120 -0.41 5.17 -12.65
C CYS A 120 -1.83 5.63 -12.94
N SER A 121 -2.70 5.67 -11.92
CA SER A 121 -4.04 6.24 -12.08
C SER A 121 -4.00 7.76 -12.29
N ARG A 122 -5.04 8.32 -12.91
CA ARG A 122 -5.21 9.78 -13.09
C ARG A 122 -5.07 10.58 -11.79
N VAL A 123 -5.61 10.05 -10.70
CA VAL A 123 -5.57 10.71 -9.38
C VAL A 123 -4.14 10.69 -8.83
N THR A 124 -3.46 9.53 -8.91
CA THR A 124 -2.07 9.41 -8.48
C THR A 124 -1.14 10.29 -9.31
N ALA A 125 -1.36 10.40 -10.62
CA ALA A 125 -0.63 11.29 -11.52
C ALA A 125 -0.66 12.75 -11.05
N LYS A 126 -1.85 13.27 -10.70
CA LYS A 126 -2.00 14.62 -10.13
C LYS A 126 -1.23 14.78 -8.81
N LEU A 127 -1.35 13.80 -7.91
CA LEU A 127 -0.70 13.83 -6.60
C LEU A 127 0.83 13.84 -6.73
N ILE A 128 1.43 12.93 -7.50
CA ILE A 128 2.90 12.87 -7.62
C ILE A 128 3.48 14.07 -8.37
N THR A 129 2.74 14.62 -9.33
CA THR A 129 3.13 15.86 -10.01
C THR A 129 3.20 17.01 -9.01
N TYR A 130 2.18 17.16 -8.16
CA TYR A 130 2.16 18.17 -7.09
C TYR A 130 3.24 17.91 -6.03
N MET A 131 3.38 16.68 -5.54
CA MET A 131 4.27 16.33 -4.42
C MET A 131 5.75 16.40 -4.79
N PHE A 132 6.11 15.98 -6.00
CA PHE A 132 7.51 15.86 -6.42
C PHE A 132 7.92 16.86 -7.50
N GLN A 133 7.01 17.71 -7.98
CA GLN A 133 7.25 18.67 -9.06
C GLN A 133 7.81 17.98 -10.31
N LEU A 134 7.20 16.85 -10.68
CA LEU A 134 7.58 16.08 -11.86
C LEU A 134 7.14 16.81 -13.14
N ASP A 135 7.89 16.58 -14.21
CA ASP A 135 7.46 16.99 -15.54
C ASP A 135 6.24 16.16 -15.97
N ASN A 136 5.21 16.80 -16.52
CA ASN A 136 4.00 16.10 -16.95
C ASN A 136 4.30 15.07 -18.07
N SER A 137 5.36 15.26 -18.84
CA SER A 137 5.77 14.32 -19.91
C SER A 137 6.22 12.96 -19.38
N VAL A 138 6.63 12.87 -18.10
CA VAL A 138 7.08 11.61 -17.50
C VAL A 138 5.99 10.92 -16.67
N VAL A 139 4.82 11.54 -16.54
CA VAL A 139 3.69 10.98 -15.81
C VAL A 139 2.63 10.52 -16.80
N CYS A 140 2.41 9.22 -16.86
CA CYS A 140 1.56 8.57 -17.85
C CYS A 140 0.30 8.03 -17.14
N PRO A 141 -0.77 8.86 -16.98
CA PRO A 141 -2.00 8.40 -16.37
C PRO A 141 -2.69 7.38 -17.28
N LEU A 142 -3.20 6.30 -16.68
CA LEU A 142 -3.96 5.26 -17.33
C LEU A 142 -5.41 5.25 -16.81
N GLU A 143 -6.36 4.95 -17.69
CA GLU A 143 -7.76 4.75 -17.31
C GLU A 143 -7.94 3.46 -16.51
N LEU A 144 -8.83 3.52 -15.52
CA LEU A 144 -9.27 2.35 -14.77
C LEU A 144 -10.11 1.43 -15.66
N ASP A 145 -10.04 0.12 -15.39
CA ASP A 145 -10.84 -0.95 -15.98
C ASP A 145 -10.78 -1.05 -17.51
N VAL A 146 -9.74 -0.47 -18.10
CA VAL A 146 -9.39 -0.54 -19.51
C VAL A 146 -8.03 -1.23 -19.66
N ALA A 147 -7.92 -2.13 -20.64
CA ALA A 147 -6.66 -2.77 -20.98
C ALA A 147 -5.79 -1.81 -21.82
N HIS A 148 -4.60 -1.50 -21.32
CA HIS A 148 -3.61 -0.65 -21.99
C HIS A 148 -2.48 -1.50 -22.53
N VAL A 149 -2.17 -1.36 -23.81
CA VAL A 149 -1.02 -2.01 -24.42
C VAL A 149 0.26 -1.29 -24.01
N MET A 150 1.25 -2.05 -23.54
CA MET A 150 2.57 -1.54 -23.19
C MET A 150 3.56 -2.01 -24.26
N THR A 151 4.13 -1.07 -25.02
CA THR A 151 5.21 -1.33 -25.96
C THR A 151 6.54 -0.89 -25.36
N SER A 152 7.58 -1.71 -25.50
CA SER A 152 8.95 -1.23 -25.39
C SER A 152 9.33 -0.74 -26.79
N ASP A 153 9.44 0.56 -27.00
CA ASP A 153 9.90 1.07 -28.29
C ASP A 153 11.29 0.50 -28.65
N ASP A 154 11.48 0.27 -29.95
CA ASP A 154 12.71 -0.15 -30.67
C ASP A 154 13.03 -1.65 -30.87
N ASN A 155 12.08 -2.59 -30.76
CA ASN A 155 12.28 -3.92 -31.34
C ASN A 155 11.19 -4.28 -32.37
N GLU A 156 11.65 -4.99 -33.40
CA GLU A 156 10.89 -5.52 -34.54
C GLU A 156 9.46 -5.98 -34.18
N PRO A 157 8.48 -5.80 -35.08
CA PRO A 157 7.09 -6.20 -34.89
C PRO A 157 7.01 -7.73 -34.77
N GLY A 158 7.10 -8.26 -33.55
CA GLY A 158 7.10 -9.70 -33.35
C GLY A 158 7.02 -10.20 -31.92
N ASP A 159 7.63 -9.54 -30.92
CA ASP A 159 7.79 -10.16 -29.59
C ASP A 159 7.31 -9.31 -28.40
N VAL A 160 6.28 -9.87 -27.73
CA VAL A 160 5.73 -9.61 -26.38
C VAL A 160 4.94 -8.29 -26.19
N MET A 161 3.70 -8.33 -26.64
CA MET A 161 2.64 -7.42 -26.19
C MET A 161 2.28 -7.73 -24.73
N THR A 162 2.60 -6.82 -23.81
CA THR A 162 2.07 -6.86 -22.44
C THR A 162 0.89 -5.91 -22.36
N THR A 163 -0.26 -6.38 -21.88
CA THR A 163 -1.36 -5.49 -21.51
C THR A 163 -1.38 -5.30 -20.01
N VAL A 164 -1.76 -4.10 -19.57
CA VAL A 164 -1.98 -3.78 -18.17
C VAL A 164 -3.37 -3.20 -17.99
N THR A 165 -4.11 -3.68 -17.00
CA THR A 165 -5.40 -3.14 -16.56
C THR A 165 -5.26 -2.66 -15.13
N LEU A 166 -5.76 -1.46 -14.84
CA LEU A 166 -5.78 -0.89 -13.49
C LEU A 166 -7.18 -1.07 -12.92
N THR A 167 -7.31 -1.55 -11.71
CA THR A 167 -8.60 -1.59 -10.99
C THR A 167 -8.44 -0.89 -9.66
N ASP A 168 -9.50 -0.23 -9.19
CA ASP A 168 -9.47 0.45 -7.90
C ASP A 168 -9.08 -0.51 -6.76
N ALA A 169 -8.13 -0.09 -5.92
CA ALA A 169 -7.64 -0.90 -4.80
C ALA A 169 -8.41 -0.60 -3.50
N ASN A 170 -9.30 0.39 -3.49
CA ASN A 170 -10.08 0.77 -2.33
C ASN A 170 -9.21 1.00 -1.07
N HIS A 171 -8.03 1.62 -1.23
CA HIS A 171 -7.11 1.91 -0.13
C HIS A 171 -7.04 3.41 0.18
N CYS A 172 -6.71 4.22 -0.81
CA CYS A 172 -6.72 5.68 -0.68
C CYS A 172 -7.02 6.32 -2.04
N PRO A 173 -7.31 7.63 -2.11
CA PRO A 173 -7.61 8.28 -3.38
C PRO A 173 -6.55 8.00 -4.46
N GLY A 174 -6.97 7.33 -5.53
CA GLY A 174 -6.11 6.96 -6.66
C GLY A 174 -5.33 5.66 -6.52
N SER A 175 -5.52 4.89 -5.45
CA SER A 175 -4.88 3.59 -5.28
C SER A 175 -5.41 2.55 -6.25
N VAL A 176 -4.50 1.79 -6.89
CA VAL A 176 -4.86 0.77 -7.88
C VAL A 176 -4.14 -0.55 -7.68
N MET A 177 -4.84 -1.62 -8.07
CA MET A 177 -4.26 -2.91 -8.41
C MET A 177 -3.91 -2.93 -9.90
N PHE A 178 -2.81 -3.58 -10.26
CA PHE A 178 -2.44 -3.82 -11.66
C PHE A 178 -2.64 -5.30 -12.02
N ARG A 179 -3.32 -5.57 -13.13
CA ARG A 179 -3.32 -6.87 -13.80
C ARG A 179 -2.49 -6.78 -15.08
N PHE A 180 -1.38 -7.51 -15.12
CA PHE A 180 -0.54 -7.66 -16.30
C PHE A 180 -0.87 -8.99 -16.98
N ASP A 181 -1.12 -8.95 -18.29
CA ASP A 181 -1.32 -10.13 -19.12
C ASP A 181 -0.31 -10.10 -20.27
N GLY A 182 0.43 -11.21 -20.45
CA GLY A 182 1.40 -11.36 -21.54
C GLY A 182 1.84 -12.82 -21.73
N ALA A 183 2.87 -13.04 -22.55
CA ALA A 183 3.42 -14.39 -22.79
C ALA A 183 3.97 -15.06 -21.52
N PHE A 184 4.31 -14.27 -20.49
CA PHE A 184 4.71 -14.72 -19.15
C PHE A 184 3.53 -15.19 -18.28
N GLY A 185 2.30 -15.17 -18.79
CA GLY A 185 1.08 -15.48 -18.05
C GLY A 185 0.42 -14.22 -17.49
N ARG A 186 -0.31 -14.39 -16.38
CA ARG A 186 -1.04 -13.30 -15.73
C ARG A 186 -0.38 -12.96 -14.40
N VAL A 187 -0.13 -11.68 -14.15
CA VAL A 187 0.42 -11.19 -12.87
C VAL A 187 -0.50 -10.11 -12.31
N ILE A 188 -0.95 -10.28 -11.06
CA ILE A 188 -1.73 -9.30 -10.32
C ILE A 188 -0.83 -8.71 -9.23
N VAL A 189 -0.70 -7.39 -9.24
CA VAL A 189 -0.01 -6.63 -8.19
C VAL A 189 -1.06 -5.78 -7.49
N THR A 190 -1.45 -6.15 -6.28
CA THR A 190 -2.56 -5.48 -5.58
C THR A 190 -2.19 -4.10 -5.04
N GLY A 191 -0.89 -3.79 -4.93
CA GLY A 191 -0.46 -2.67 -4.10
C GLY A 191 -0.99 -2.81 -2.67
N ASP A 192 -1.32 -1.68 -2.06
CA ASP A 192 -2.09 -1.63 -0.82
C ASP A 192 -3.57 -1.52 -1.19
N PHE A 193 -4.39 -2.40 -0.60
CA PHE A 193 -5.80 -2.54 -0.96
C PHE A 193 -6.65 -2.94 0.25
N ARG A 194 -7.95 -2.63 0.20
CA ARG A 194 -8.96 -3.19 1.10
C ARG A 194 -10.06 -3.86 0.29
N PHE A 195 -10.26 -5.15 0.54
CA PHE A 195 -11.33 -5.90 -0.07
C PHE A 195 -12.61 -5.71 0.75
N GLU A 196 -13.61 -5.08 0.15
CA GLU A 196 -14.98 -5.06 0.66
C GLU A 196 -15.75 -6.09 -0.17
N SER A 197 -16.31 -7.11 0.48
CA SER A 197 -16.96 -8.20 -0.24
C SER A 197 -18.12 -7.65 -1.09
N CYS A 198 -18.15 -8.00 -2.37
CA CYS A 198 -19.40 -7.99 -3.13
C CYS A 198 -20.45 -8.79 -2.35
N SER A 199 -21.72 -8.38 -2.40
CA SER A 199 -22.88 -8.90 -1.66
C SER A 199 -23.21 -10.40 -1.86
N CYS A 200 -22.25 -11.20 -2.34
CA CYS A 200 -22.33 -12.62 -2.61
C CYS A 200 -21.58 -13.51 -1.60
N VAL A 201 -20.95 -12.97 -0.54
CA VAL A 201 -20.25 -13.78 0.47
C VAL A 201 -21.14 -13.97 1.72
N PRO A 202 -21.41 -15.22 2.16
CA PRO A 202 -22.22 -15.47 3.35
C PRO A 202 -21.62 -14.85 4.61
N GLU A 203 -22.45 -14.14 5.37
CA GLU A 203 -22.12 -13.42 6.62
C GLU A 203 -21.45 -14.33 7.67
N SER A 204 -21.72 -15.64 7.61
CA SER A 204 -21.16 -16.67 8.51
C SER A 204 -19.66 -16.94 8.32
N TRP A 205 -19.02 -16.41 7.28
CA TRP A 205 -17.58 -16.60 7.00
C TRP A 205 -16.71 -15.46 7.57
N ILE A 206 -17.33 -14.43 8.17
CA ILE A 206 -16.66 -13.26 8.72
C ILE A 206 -16.49 -13.45 10.24
N SER A 207 -15.60 -14.36 10.67
CA SER A 207 -15.30 -14.53 12.10
C SER A 207 -13.95 -13.91 12.54
N LEU A 208 -13.98 -12.56 12.70
CA LEU A 208 -13.24 -11.65 13.63
C LEU A 208 -11.71 -11.34 13.46
N PRO A 209 -11.18 -10.19 13.98
CA PRO A 209 -11.82 -8.99 14.57
C PRO A 209 -11.29 -7.70 13.91
N PHE A 210 -11.94 -7.24 12.85
CA PHE A 210 -11.72 -5.89 12.35
C PHE A 210 -13.07 -5.38 11.81
N PRO A 211 -13.60 -4.26 12.31
CA PRO A 211 -14.90 -3.79 11.86
C PRO A 211 -14.85 -3.35 10.40
N THR A 212 -16.00 -3.32 9.76
CA THR A 212 -16.12 -2.65 8.46
C THR A 212 -15.77 -1.16 8.59
N ARG A 213 -15.53 -0.45 7.47
CA ARG A 213 -15.31 1.00 7.53
C ARG A 213 -16.50 1.71 8.15
N GLU A 214 -17.71 1.29 7.80
CA GLU A 214 -18.99 1.83 8.28
C GLU A 214 -19.15 1.62 9.80
N GLU A 215 -18.82 0.43 10.30
CA GLU A 215 -18.83 0.16 11.74
C GLU A 215 -17.82 1.03 12.49
N ALA A 216 -16.60 1.18 11.97
CA ALA A 216 -15.58 2.05 12.56
C ALA A 216 -15.98 3.54 12.48
N GLN A 217 -16.64 3.96 11.41
CA GLN A 217 -17.22 5.30 11.26
C GLN A 217 -18.30 5.53 12.32
N ARG A 218 -19.23 4.58 12.51
CA ARG A 218 -20.27 4.64 13.54
C ARG A 218 -19.67 4.74 14.94
N MET A 219 -18.68 3.90 15.26
CA MET A 219 -17.94 3.99 16.52
C MET A 219 -17.32 5.38 16.73
N SER A 220 -16.74 5.97 15.68
CA SER A 220 -16.18 7.33 15.75
C SER A 220 -17.26 8.36 16.08
N LEU A 221 -18.40 8.30 15.36
CA LEU A 221 -19.51 9.23 15.55
C LEU A 221 -20.12 9.12 16.93
N ASP A 222 -20.30 7.91 17.46
CA ASP A 222 -20.81 7.69 18.80
C ASP A 222 -19.90 8.37 19.84
N ILE A 223 -18.58 8.17 19.75
CA ILE A 223 -17.62 8.81 20.66
C ILE A 223 -17.72 10.34 20.55
N LEU A 224 -17.80 10.88 19.33
CA LEU A 224 -17.84 12.33 19.09
C LEU A 224 -19.15 12.99 19.57
N ARG A 225 -20.29 12.29 19.49
CA ARG A 225 -21.60 12.79 19.92
C ARG A 225 -21.78 12.73 21.43
N TYR A 226 -21.34 11.65 22.08
CA TYR A 226 -21.52 11.47 23.52
C TYR A 226 -20.46 12.20 24.36
N ARG A 227 -19.42 12.78 23.74
CA ARG A 227 -18.38 13.55 24.43
C ARG A 227 -18.14 14.91 23.76
N PRO A 228 -19.02 15.89 23.98
CA PRO A 228 -18.76 17.25 23.52
C PRO A 228 -17.49 17.78 24.20
N ALA A 229 -16.56 18.26 23.38
CA ALA A 229 -15.33 18.90 23.82
C ALA A 229 -15.11 20.16 22.99
N LYS A 230 -14.41 21.15 23.59
CA LYS A 230 -14.08 22.40 22.91
C LYS A 230 -13.18 22.13 21.71
N TYR A 231 -12.25 21.19 21.83
CA TYR A 231 -11.41 20.73 20.73
C TYR A 231 -11.30 19.21 20.70
N ILE A 232 -11.36 18.66 19.49
CA ILE A 232 -11.18 17.23 19.24
C ILE A 232 -10.08 17.05 18.21
N TYR A 233 -9.09 16.21 18.54
CA TYR A 233 -7.99 15.91 17.63
C TYR A 233 -8.11 14.49 17.10
N LEU A 234 -8.29 14.38 15.78
CA LEU A 234 -8.24 13.13 15.03
C LEU A 234 -6.77 12.87 14.68
N VAL A 235 -6.11 12.02 15.44
CA VAL A 235 -4.70 11.71 15.21
C VAL A 235 -4.58 10.58 14.20
N MET A 236 -4.00 10.93 13.06
CA MET A 236 -3.76 10.07 11.92
C MET A 236 -2.29 9.66 11.84
N PRO A 237 -2.05 8.35 11.81
CA PRO A 237 -0.75 7.77 11.57
C PRO A 237 -0.02 8.16 10.30
N GLN A 238 -0.74 8.13 9.19
CA GLN A 238 -0.25 8.56 7.89
C GLN A 238 -0.53 10.05 7.75
N THR A 239 0.51 10.81 7.40
CA THR A 239 0.52 12.26 7.57
C THR A 239 -0.23 13.02 6.48
N LYS A 240 -0.49 12.39 5.31
CA LYS A 240 -0.85 13.13 4.08
C LYS A 240 -2.06 12.58 3.31
N LEU A 241 -2.16 11.27 3.14
CA LEU A 241 -3.15 10.62 2.28
C LEU A 241 -3.69 9.36 2.98
N GLY A 242 -4.98 9.09 2.82
CA GLY A 242 -5.72 8.01 3.47
C GLY A 242 -6.74 8.52 4.50
N LYS A 243 -7.74 7.67 4.75
CA LYS A 243 -8.86 7.88 5.69
C LYS A 243 -9.79 9.06 5.36
N GLU A 244 -9.80 9.54 4.13
CA GLU A 244 -10.62 10.68 3.76
C GLU A 244 -12.12 10.37 3.80
N GLU A 245 -12.52 9.14 3.50
CA GLU A 245 -13.90 8.70 3.64
C GLU A 245 -14.40 8.83 5.08
N LEU A 246 -13.61 8.39 6.07
CA LEU A 246 -13.92 8.58 7.49
C LEU A 246 -14.07 10.07 7.84
N LEU A 247 -13.19 10.93 7.34
CA LEU A 247 -13.24 12.37 7.63
C LEU A 247 -14.49 13.02 7.04
N VAL A 248 -14.82 12.69 5.79
CA VAL A 248 -16.02 13.17 5.11
C VAL A 248 -17.28 12.69 5.84
N ALA A 249 -17.33 11.41 6.23
CA ALA A 249 -18.43 10.84 7.00
C ALA A 249 -18.62 11.56 8.34
N ILE A 250 -17.53 11.84 9.06
CA ILE A 250 -17.56 12.60 10.32
C ILE A 250 -18.10 14.02 10.10
N ALA A 251 -17.52 14.74 9.13
CA ALA A 251 -17.89 16.13 8.86
C ALA A 251 -19.37 16.26 8.48
N ASN A 252 -19.84 15.43 7.55
CA ASN A 252 -21.22 15.44 7.09
C ASN A 252 -22.20 15.04 8.20
N SER A 253 -21.88 14.02 8.98
CA SER A 253 -22.77 13.50 10.03
C SER A 253 -22.89 14.43 11.24
N LEU A 254 -21.91 15.30 11.45
CA LEU A 254 -21.93 16.31 12.51
C LEU A 254 -22.33 17.70 11.99
N GLY A 255 -22.30 17.93 10.67
CA GLY A 255 -22.51 19.25 10.08
C GLY A 255 -21.36 20.22 10.41
N GLU A 256 -20.14 19.71 10.59
CA GLU A 256 -18.99 20.47 11.06
C GLU A 256 -17.83 20.38 10.08
N ARG A 257 -17.11 21.50 9.87
CA ARG A 257 -15.87 21.50 9.11
C ARG A 257 -14.74 20.90 9.95
N ILE A 258 -13.77 20.29 9.29
CA ILE A 258 -12.58 19.70 9.93
C ILE A 258 -11.34 20.52 9.58
N LEU A 259 -10.62 21.01 10.58
CA LEU A 259 -9.34 21.67 10.39
C LEU A 259 -8.29 20.66 9.93
N VAL A 260 -7.63 20.95 8.82
CA VAL A 260 -6.56 20.10 8.27
C VAL A 260 -5.33 20.92 7.92
N SER A 261 -4.20 20.25 7.70
CA SER A 261 -3.00 20.92 7.19
C SER A 261 -3.22 21.45 5.77
N ARG A 262 -2.46 22.49 5.38
CA ARG A 262 -2.47 23.01 4.00
C ARG A 262 -2.16 21.93 2.96
N GLU A 263 -1.28 21.00 3.30
CA GLU A 263 -0.96 19.86 2.44
C GLU A 263 -2.18 18.95 2.22
N ARG A 264 -2.88 18.55 3.28
CA ARG A 264 -4.08 17.71 3.18
C ARG A 264 -5.23 18.43 2.47
N MET A 265 -5.39 19.75 2.70
CA MET A 265 -6.35 20.58 1.94
C MET A 265 -6.05 20.56 0.44
N ASN A 266 -4.78 20.72 0.04
CA ASN A 266 -4.40 20.69 -1.36
C ASN A 266 -4.63 19.31 -1.99
N ILE A 267 -4.29 18.23 -1.26
CA ILE A 267 -4.59 16.86 -1.68
C ILE A 267 -6.10 16.68 -1.89
N ALA A 268 -6.92 17.11 -0.94
CA ALA A 268 -8.39 17.01 -1.03
C ALA A 268 -8.96 17.70 -2.28
N ARG A 269 -8.45 18.90 -2.60
CA ARG A 269 -8.84 19.63 -3.81
C ARG A 269 -8.42 18.90 -5.09
N LEU A 270 -7.22 18.31 -5.12
CA LEU A 270 -6.71 17.59 -6.28
C LEU A 270 -7.44 16.26 -6.55
N THR A 271 -7.91 15.61 -5.49
CA THR A 271 -8.60 14.32 -5.54
C THR A 271 -10.11 14.43 -5.65
N GLY A 272 -10.67 15.64 -5.57
CA GLY A 272 -12.12 15.87 -5.66
C GLY A 272 -12.89 15.47 -4.41
N ILE A 273 -12.23 15.45 -3.25
CA ILE A 273 -12.90 15.23 -1.97
C ILE A 273 -13.87 16.40 -1.71
N PRO A 274 -15.08 16.15 -1.17
CA PRO A 274 -16.04 17.21 -0.82
C PRO A 274 -15.43 18.32 0.05
N ASP A 275 -15.96 19.54 -0.08
CA ASP A 275 -15.50 20.72 0.66
C ASP A 275 -15.94 20.73 2.13
N VAL A 276 -15.37 19.80 2.90
CA VAL A 276 -15.62 19.61 4.34
C VAL A 276 -14.46 20.06 5.23
N PHE A 277 -13.36 20.51 4.61
CA PHE A 277 -12.13 20.86 5.31
C PHE A 277 -11.96 22.36 5.45
N THR A 278 -11.25 22.83 6.47
CA THR A 278 -10.87 24.25 6.62
C THR A 278 -9.41 24.40 7.02
N LEU A 279 -8.86 25.59 6.77
CA LEU A 279 -7.56 26.04 7.31
C LEU A 279 -7.75 27.03 8.47
N GLU A 280 -8.97 27.49 8.73
CA GLU A 280 -9.29 28.49 9.75
C GLU A 280 -9.63 27.82 11.09
N GLU A 281 -8.85 28.14 12.13
CA GLU A 281 -9.02 27.53 13.45
C GLU A 281 -10.35 27.86 14.13
N SER A 282 -10.95 29.00 13.81
CA SER A 282 -12.24 29.45 14.34
C SER A 282 -13.43 28.70 13.76
N GLU A 283 -13.27 28.05 12.60
CA GLU A 283 -14.34 27.37 11.88
C GLU A 283 -14.49 25.88 12.26
N ALA A 284 -13.54 25.33 13.03
CA ALA A 284 -13.49 23.90 13.29
C ALA A 284 -12.98 23.57 14.70
N ARG A 285 -13.82 22.88 15.47
CA ARG A 285 -13.39 22.23 16.73
C ARG A 285 -12.70 20.89 16.48
N ILE A 286 -12.98 20.23 15.35
CA ILE A 286 -12.38 18.95 14.97
C ILE A 286 -11.13 19.21 14.14
N ARG A 287 -9.99 18.61 14.53
CA ARG A 287 -8.68 18.91 13.96
C ARG A 287 -7.93 17.63 13.61
N VAL A 288 -7.41 17.50 12.40
CA VAL A 288 -6.56 16.36 12.03
C VAL A 288 -5.11 16.67 12.39
N LEU A 289 -4.47 15.76 13.12
CA LEU A 289 -3.05 15.81 13.42
C LEU A 289 -2.35 14.56 12.94
N ASP A 290 -1.10 14.69 12.49
CA ASP A 290 -0.26 13.50 12.34
C ASP A 290 0.29 13.02 13.69
N LEU A 291 0.75 11.76 13.75
CA LEU A 291 1.33 11.19 14.98
C LEU A 291 2.54 11.98 15.50
N LYS A 292 3.32 12.62 14.63
CA LYS A 292 4.51 13.38 15.03
C LYS A 292 4.09 14.66 15.76
N SER A 293 3.13 15.37 15.19
CA SER A 293 2.52 16.60 15.71
C SER A 293 1.77 16.29 17.01
N ALA A 294 1.02 15.19 17.05
CA ALA A 294 0.35 14.73 18.27
C ALA A 294 1.34 14.44 19.39
N ARG A 295 2.48 13.77 19.11
CA ARG A 295 3.54 13.53 20.11
C ARG A 295 4.28 14.80 20.54
N SER A 296 4.35 15.80 19.67
CA SER A 296 4.98 17.08 19.99
C SER A 296 4.06 17.97 20.83
N LEU A 297 2.74 17.91 20.57
CA LEU A 297 1.73 18.66 21.30
C LEU A 297 1.36 18.01 22.63
N TYR A 298 1.41 16.68 22.69
CA TYR A 298 1.03 15.89 23.84
C TYR A 298 2.17 14.98 24.26
N ASN A 299 2.61 15.11 25.52
CA ASN A 299 3.58 14.20 26.11
C ASN A 299 3.13 12.74 25.94
N SER A 300 4.08 11.82 25.80
CA SER A 300 3.80 10.38 25.58
C SER A 300 2.80 9.77 26.55
N TYR A 301 2.69 10.30 27.78
CA TYR A 301 1.73 9.88 28.79
C TYR A 301 0.26 10.25 28.47
N MET A 302 0.02 11.36 27.77
CA MET A 302 -1.34 11.76 27.36
C MET A 302 -1.93 10.83 26.29
N LEU A 303 -1.09 10.08 25.58
CA LEU A 303 -1.53 9.03 24.65
C LEU A 303 -2.22 7.83 25.35
N SER A 304 -2.10 7.76 26.68
CA SER A 304 -2.74 6.78 27.56
C SER A 304 -3.81 7.40 28.46
N SER A 305 -4.22 8.65 28.18
CA SER A 305 -5.27 9.34 28.92
C SER A 305 -6.64 8.67 28.71
N PRO A 306 -7.55 8.69 29.70
CA PRO A 306 -8.93 8.23 29.53
C PRO A 306 -9.71 8.98 28.44
N ASN A 307 -9.20 10.15 28.01
CA ASN A 307 -9.77 10.95 26.92
C ASN A 307 -9.18 10.59 25.54
N VAL A 308 -8.47 9.46 25.42
CA VAL A 308 -7.95 8.93 24.16
C VAL A 308 -8.73 7.69 23.76
N PHE A 309 -9.37 7.76 22.61
CA PHE A 309 -10.15 6.65 22.08
C PHE A 309 -9.50 6.09 20.82
N TYR A 310 -9.49 4.77 20.73
CA TYR A 310 -8.90 4.04 19.64
C TYR A 310 -10.01 3.54 18.74
N VAL A 311 -10.09 4.08 17.53
CA VAL A 311 -11.03 3.57 16.52
C VAL A 311 -10.25 2.67 15.55
N PRO A 312 -10.63 1.38 15.44
CA PRO A 312 -10.02 0.45 14.50
C PRO A 312 -10.57 0.67 13.09
N TYR A 313 -10.26 1.81 12.48
CA TYR A 313 -10.49 2.07 11.06
C TYR A 313 -9.23 1.72 10.25
N SER A 314 -9.37 0.97 9.16
CA SER A 314 -8.26 0.52 8.31
C SER A 314 -8.60 0.72 6.85
N ASP A 315 -7.57 1.03 6.08
CA ASP A 315 -7.61 1.04 4.61
C ASP A 315 -6.92 -0.19 4.01
N HIS A 316 -6.62 -1.20 4.84
CA HIS A 316 -6.10 -2.49 4.41
C HIS A 316 -7.05 -3.62 4.81
N CYS A 317 -7.00 -4.71 4.04
CA CYS A 317 -7.71 -5.95 4.33
C CYS A 317 -7.48 -6.45 5.77
N SER A 318 -8.57 -6.84 6.42
CA SER A 318 -8.53 -7.80 7.52
C SER A 318 -8.03 -9.16 7.04
N HIS A 319 -7.68 -10.04 7.97
CA HIS A 319 -7.28 -11.40 7.61
C HIS A 319 -8.41 -12.13 6.86
N ALA A 320 -9.66 -12.03 7.32
CA ALA A 320 -10.81 -12.65 6.68
C ALA A 320 -11.09 -12.05 5.29
N GLU A 321 -11.04 -10.72 5.16
CA GLU A 321 -11.19 -10.02 3.86
C GLU A 321 -10.13 -10.52 2.86
N LEU A 322 -8.88 -10.69 3.30
CA LEU A 322 -7.82 -11.20 2.43
C LEU A 322 -8.06 -12.67 2.02
N ILE A 323 -8.45 -13.55 2.95
CA ILE A 323 -8.75 -14.94 2.64
C ILE A 323 -9.90 -15.03 1.63
N ASN A 324 -10.95 -14.22 1.82
CA ASN A 324 -12.07 -14.15 0.88
C ASN A 324 -11.62 -13.68 -0.51
N PHE A 325 -10.79 -12.64 -0.58
CA PHE A 325 -10.20 -12.19 -1.84
C PHE A 325 -9.39 -13.30 -2.53
N LEU A 326 -8.54 -14.01 -1.79
CA LEU A 326 -7.73 -15.10 -2.33
C LEU A 326 -8.58 -16.29 -2.80
N ASN A 327 -9.69 -16.58 -2.13
CA ASN A 327 -10.63 -17.64 -2.52
C ASN A 327 -11.29 -17.37 -3.87
N LEU A 328 -11.40 -16.11 -4.31
CA LEU A 328 -11.89 -15.78 -5.66
C LEU A 328 -10.99 -16.36 -6.76
N PHE A 329 -9.71 -16.57 -6.46
CA PHE A 329 -8.75 -17.09 -7.42
C PHE A 329 -8.59 -18.61 -7.30
N ASN A 330 -8.86 -19.21 -6.13
CA ASN A 330 -8.59 -20.62 -5.84
C ASN A 330 -9.41 -21.64 -6.68
N SER A 331 -10.39 -21.19 -7.46
CA SER A 331 -11.09 -21.99 -8.47
C SER A 331 -10.27 -22.25 -9.75
N ALA A 332 -9.16 -21.53 -9.94
CA ALA A 332 -8.21 -21.73 -11.03
C ALA A 332 -6.96 -22.47 -10.50
N HIS A 333 -6.79 -23.74 -10.87
CA HIS A 333 -5.78 -24.69 -10.35
C HIS A 333 -4.28 -24.34 -10.57
N SER A 334 -3.88 -23.07 -10.73
CA SER A 334 -2.49 -22.67 -10.98
C SER A 334 -2.19 -21.23 -10.57
N ILE A 335 -2.33 -20.91 -9.28
CA ILE A 335 -1.90 -19.61 -8.73
C ILE A 335 -0.60 -19.74 -7.95
N HIS A 336 0.45 -19.11 -8.45
CA HIS A 336 1.67 -18.90 -7.71
C HIS A 336 1.60 -17.56 -6.95
N LEU A 337 1.18 -17.66 -5.70
CA LEU A 337 1.03 -16.52 -4.81
C LEU A 337 2.38 -16.16 -4.16
N SER A 338 2.88 -14.96 -4.42
CA SER A 338 3.95 -14.33 -3.65
C SER A 338 3.31 -13.32 -2.70
N ILE A 339 2.96 -13.77 -1.49
CA ILE A 339 2.48 -12.88 -0.42
C ILE A 339 3.70 -12.16 0.17
N GLN A 340 3.80 -10.85 -0.03
CA GLN A 340 4.68 -10.02 0.78
C GLN A 340 3.86 -9.43 1.94
N ILE A 341 4.01 -10.01 3.13
CA ILE A 341 3.41 -9.47 4.36
C ILE A 341 4.30 -8.31 4.83
N CYS A 342 3.92 -7.06 4.54
CA CYS A 342 4.45 -5.94 5.30
C CYS A 342 3.87 -6.02 6.72
N SER A 343 4.71 -5.88 7.74
CA SER A 343 4.27 -5.72 9.11
C SER A 343 3.42 -4.44 9.20
N VAL A 344 2.10 -4.58 9.17
CA VAL A 344 1.18 -3.48 9.43
C VAL A 344 1.46 -3.03 10.87
N THR A 345 2.08 -1.86 11.01
CA THR A 345 2.12 -1.21 12.32
C THR A 345 0.68 -0.79 12.60
N TYR A 346 0.11 -1.29 13.68
CA TYR A 346 -1.21 -0.88 14.17
C TYR A 346 -1.29 0.63 14.24
N LEU A 347 -2.10 1.20 13.36
CA LEU A 347 -2.21 2.63 13.21
C LEU A 347 -3.67 3.01 13.42
N PHE A 348 -4.08 2.77 14.66
CA PHE A 348 -5.31 3.24 15.26
C PHE A 348 -5.46 4.74 14.99
N THR A 349 -6.61 5.15 14.46
CA THR A 349 -7.03 6.54 14.53
C THR A 349 -7.29 6.83 15.99
N ARG A 350 -6.51 7.72 16.59
CA ARG A 350 -6.65 8.08 18.01
C ARG A 350 -7.42 9.39 18.09
N LEU A 351 -8.56 9.37 18.76
CA LEU A 351 -9.35 10.56 19.04
C LEU A 351 -8.90 11.13 20.39
N PHE A 352 -8.44 12.38 20.43
CA PHE A 352 -8.11 13.09 21.67
C PHE A 352 -9.16 14.14 21.95
N PHE A 353 -9.64 14.19 23.19
CA PHE A 353 -10.57 15.21 23.68
C PHE A 353 -9.83 16.13 24.66
N HIS A 354 -9.86 17.44 24.40
CA HIS A 354 -9.33 18.48 25.30
C HIS A 354 -10.43 19.46 25.71
#